data_AF-A0A268ENW9-F1
#
_entry.id   AF-A0A268ENW9-F1
#
_cell.length_a   1.000
_cell.length_b   1.000
_cell.length_c   1.000
_cell.angle_alpha   90.00
_cell.angle_beta   90.00
_cell.angle_gamma   90.00
#
_symmetry.space_group_name_H-M   'P 1'
#
loop_
_entity.id
_entity.type
_entity.pdbx_description
1 polymer ?
#
loop_
_entity_poly.entity_id
_entity_poly.type
_entity_poly.pdbx_seq_one_letter_code
_entity_poly.pdbx_strand_id
1 'polypeptide(L)'
;MNINWLERVQVNIFPVSEEQCDIRKALNEWVYQGDMYDVEIAEETCELCDQPHIRYQFEIVNLLNKNTLQIGSECIKRFDIGVVDSKGTLLTSEEAKKKVNKDKNKLITDGKVKSVMNSLINLARLDEEFEIESFIKYFKENNAFTPKQLSTLIWRLEKYKVEHNKSHFKLTI
;
A
#
# COMPACT_ATOMS: atom_id res chain seq x y z
N MET A 1 2.13 6.72 -30.55
CA MET A 1 1.89 8.11 -30.11
C MET A 1 1.68 8.07 -28.61
N ASN A 2 2.67 8.50 -27.83
CA ASN A 2 2.61 8.52 -26.37
C ASN A 2 1.56 9.56 -25.96
N ILE A 3 0.37 9.12 -25.57
CA ILE A 3 -0.58 9.97 -24.83
C ILE A 3 0.18 10.48 -23.62
N ASN A 4 0.42 11.79 -23.61
CA ASN A 4 1.36 12.44 -22.73
C ASN A 4 0.77 12.37 -21.32
N TRP A 5 1.35 11.53 -20.46
CA TRP A 5 1.03 11.42 -19.04
C TRP A 5 0.82 12.78 -18.34
N LEU A 6 1.52 13.83 -18.80
CA LEU A 6 1.38 15.20 -18.34
C LEU A 6 0.00 15.81 -18.66
N GLU A 7 -0.57 15.52 -19.84
CA GLU A 7 -1.90 16.00 -20.24
C GLU A 7 -2.99 15.43 -19.34
N ARG A 8 -2.90 14.14 -19.00
CA ARG A 8 -3.83 13.51 -18.05
C ARG A 8 -3.78 14.18 -16.69
N VAL A 9 -2.56 14.46 -16.22
CA VAL A 9 -2.36 15.18 -14.95
C VAL A 9 -2.94 16.57 -15.00
N GLN A 10 -2.76 17.31 -16.09
CA GLN A 10 -3.36 18.64 -16.25
C GLN A 10 -4.88 18.58 -16.20
N VAL A 11 -5.48 17.65 -16.94
CA VAL A 11 -6.94 17.46 -16.97
C VAL A 11 -7.48 17.15 -15.57
N ASN A 12 -6.76 16.37 -14.78
CA ASN A 12 -7.22 15.95 -13.47
C ASN A 12 -6.89 16.95 -12.35
N ILE A 13 -5.74 17.64 -12.40
CA ILE A 13 -5.28 18.49 -11.31
C ILE A 13 -5.89 19.90 -11.36
N PHE A 14 -6.07 20.47 -12.56
CA PHE A 14 -6.57 21.86 -12.68
C PHE A 14 -7.98 22.06 -12.14
N PRO A 15 -8.97 21.17 -12.40
CA PRO A 15 -10.33 21.38 -11.89
C PRO A 15 -10.45 21.39 -10.37
N VAL A 16 -9.46 20.83 -9.67
CA VAL A 16 -9.45 20.67 -8.21
C VAL A 16 -8.37 21.52 -7.52
N SER A 17 -7.62 22.32 -8.28
CA SER A 17 -6.60 23.25 -7.77
C SER A 17 -7.07 24.70 -7.88
N GLU A 18 -6.46 25.61 -7.11
CA GLU A 18 -6.68 27.05 -7.27
C GLU A 18 -5.96 27.58 -8.52
N GLU A 19 -4.73 27.12 -8.77
CA GLU A 19 -4.02 27.35 -10.03
C GLU A 19 -4.53 26.41 -11.14
N GLN A 20 -4.94 27.01 -12.26
CA GLN A 20 -5.59 26.29 -13.37
C GLN A 20 -4.83 26.37 -14.70
N CYS A 21 -3.71 27.09 -14.75
CA CYS A 21 -2.99 27.37 -15.99
C CYS A 21 -1.55 26.81 -15.98
N ASP A 22 -0.90 26.77 -14.81
CA ASP A 22 0.47 26.28 -14.64
C ASP A 22 0.50 25.00 -13.81
N ILE A 23 0.85 23.88 -14.46
CA ILE A 23 0.87 22.55 -13.82
C ILE A 23 1.82 22.47 -12.62
N ARG A 24 2.99 23.11 -12.67
CA ARG A 24 3.97 23.03 -11.58
C ARG A 24 3.50 23.83 -10.39
N LYS A 25 2.90 24.99 -10.63
CA LYS A 25 2.27 25.77 -9.55
C LYS A 25 1.06 25.05 -8.94
N ALA A 26 0.19 24.47 -9.77
CA ALA A 26 -0.94 23.68 -9.29
C ALA A 26 -0.47 22.52 -8.40
N LEU A 27 0.51 21.72 -8.84
CA LEU A 27 1.07 20.62 -8.06
C LEU A 27 1.71 21.04 -6.73
N ASN A 28 2.25 22.27 -6.63
CA ASN A 28 2.82 22.79 -5.38
C ASN A 28 1.77 23.07 -4.30
N GLU A 29 0.49 23.11 -4.65
CA GLU A 29 -0.61 23.25 -3.69
C GLU A 29 -0.86 21.96 -2.91
N TRP A 30 -0.36 20.82 -3.39
CA TRP A 30 -0.71 19.50 -2.90
C TRP A 30 0.38 18.90 -2.03
N VAL A 31 -0.03 18.26 -0.93
CA VAL A 31 0.88 17.55 -0.04
C VAL A 31 0.35 16.17 0.37
N TYR A 32 1.27 15.21 0.48
CA TYR A 32 1.02 13.92 1.14
C TYR A 32 1.30 14.05 2.65
N GLN A 33 0.31 13.74 3.47
CA GLN A 33 0.37 13.88 4.94
C GLN A 33 0.61 12.57 5.69
N GLY A 34 0.50 11.43 5.02
CA GLY A 34 0.68 10.11 5.63
C GLY A 34 -0.52 9.17 5.46
N ASP A 35 -1.64 9.67 4.95
CA ASP A 35 -2.86 8.89 4.76
C ASP A 35 -2.72 7.97 3.54
N MET A 36 -2.76 6.67 3.80
CA MET A 36 -2.47 5.64 2.80
C MET A 36 -3.32 4.39 3.06
N TYR A 37 -3.71 3.73 1.98
CA TYR A 37 -4.69 2.65 2.01
C TYR A 37 -4.23 1.45 1.17
N ASP A 38 -4.51 0.25 1.67
CA ASP A 38 -4.47 -0.99 0.90
C ASP A 38 -5.92 -1.38 0.59
N VAL A 39 -6.37 -1.16 -0.65
CA VAL A 39 -7.73 -1.54 -1.10
C VAL A 39 -7.86 -3.03 -1.42
N GLU A 40 -6.84 -3.83 -1.07
CA GLU A 40 -6.74 -5.29 -1.21
C GLU A 40 -6.63 -5.80 -2.65
N ILE A 41 -7.42 -5.23 -3.57
CA ILE A 41 -7.52 -5.62 -4.97
C ILE A 41 -7.02 -4.46 -5.86
N ALA A 42 -6.25 -4.79 -6.90
CA ALA A 42 -5.69 -3.83 -7.84
C ALA A 42 -6.70 -3.43 -8.92
N GLU A 43 -7.81 -2.80 -8.53
CA GLU A 43 -8.88 -2.35 -9.45
C GLU A 43 -8.98 -0.82 -9.55
N GLU A 44 -8.43 -0.10 -8.58
CA GLU A 44 -8.53 1.36 -8.53
C GLU A 44 -7.68 2.04 -9.60
N THR A 45 -8.06 3.26 -9.96
CA THR A 45 -7.35 4.12 -10.91
C THR A 45 -6.73 5.30 -10.16
N CYS A 46 -5.48 5.64 -10.50
CA CYS A 46 -4.82 6.81 -9.93
C CYS A 46 -5.52 8.09 -10.38
N GLU A 47 -6.09 8.85 -9.44
CA GLU A 47 -6.87 10.05 -9.77
C GLU A 47 -6.02 11.18 -10.37
N LEU A 48 -4.69 11.11 -10.27
CA LEU A 48 -3.80 12.11 -10.87
C LEU A 48 -3.36 11.77 -12.29
N CYS A 49 -3.06 10.51 -12.62
CA CYS A 49 -2.41 10.17 -13.90
C CYS A 49 -3.16 9.13 -14.74
N ASP A 50 -4.34 8.71 -14.25
CA ASP A 50 -5.20 7.67 -14.81
C ASP A 50 -4.51 6.32 -15.00
N GLN A 51 -3.46 6.03 -14.23
CA GLN A 51 -2.86 4.71 -14.23
C GLN A 51 -3.86 3.73 -13.59
N PRO A 52 -4.34 2.71 -14.32
CA PRO A 52 -5.29 1.75 -13.78
C PRO A 52 -4.57 0.71 -12.91
N HIS A 53 -5.37 -0.08 -12.18
CA HIS A 53 -4.95 -1.23 -11.40
C HIS A 53 -3.96 -0.90 -10.28
N ILE A 54 -4.21 0.18 -9.54
CA ILE A 54 -3.46 0.48 -8.31
C ILE A 54 -4.17 -0.18 -7.13
N ARG A 55 -3.39 -0.84 -6.27
CA ARG A 55 -3.87 -1.43 -5.01
C ARG A 55 -3.56 -0.53 -3.80
N TYR A 56 -2.46 0.21 -3.87
CA TYR A 56 -1.99 1.07 -2.79
C TYR A 56 -2.24 2.51 -3.16
N GLN A 57 -3.14 3.16 -2.43
CA GLN A 57 -3.52 4.55 -2.60
C GLN A 57 -2.86 5.41 -1.52
N PHE A 58 -2.49 6.62 -1.92
CA PHE A 58 -1.88 7.64 -1.08
C PHE A 58 -2.70 8.90 -1.28
N GLU A 59 -3.29 9.40 -0.19
CA GLU A 59 -4.09 10.61 -0.23
C GLU A 59 -3.17 11.83 -0.25
N ILE A 60 -3.35 12.69 -1.25
CA ILE A 60 -2.78 14.03 -1.26
C ILE A 60 -3.87 15.04 -1.01
N VAL A 61 -3.54 16.12 -0.31
CA VAL A 61 -4.47 17.17 0.08
C VAL A 61 -3.99 18.50 -0.48
N ASN A 62 -4.88 19.24 -1.13
CA ASN A 62 -4.64 20.62 -1.51
C ASN A 62 -4.67 21.52 -0.27
N LEU A 63 -3.58 22.25 -0.01
CA LEU A 63 -3.44 23.09 1.17
C LEU A 63 -4.37 24.31 1.15
N LEU A 64 -4.74 24.80 -0.03
CA LEU A 64 -5.53 26.02 -0.22
C LEU A 64 -7.04 25.77 -0.09
N ASN A 65 -7.55 24.69 -0.70
CA ASN A 65 -8.99 24.43 -0.77
C ASN A 65 -9.46 23.10 -0.14
N LYS A 66 -8.53 22.29 0.39
CA LYS A 66 -8.80 21.02 1.07
C LYS A 66 -9.38 19.91 0.19
N ASN A 67 -9.39 20.08 -1.13
CA ASN A 67 -9.65 18.97 -2.05
C ASN A 67 -8.61 17.86 -1.82
N THR A 68 -9.03 16.61 -2.04
CA THR A 68 -8.16 15.44 -1.90
C THR A 68 -8.12 14.63 -3.19
N LEU A 69 -7.03 13.89 -3.39
CA LEU A 69 -6.88 12.92 -4.48
C LEU A 69 -6.23 11.64 -3.97
N GLN A 70 -6.73 10.50 -4.40
CA GLN A 70 -6.16 9.17 -4.16
C GLN A 70 -5.23 8.76 -5.30
N ILE A 71 -3.93 8.70 -5.02
CA ILE A 71 -2.91 8.51 -6.05
C ILE A 71 -1.99 7.32 -5.76
N GLY A 72 -1.28 6.85 -6.78
CA GLY A 72 -0.19 5.90 -6.57
C GLY A 72 1.07 6.57 -6.00
N SER A 73 1.81 5.86 -5.15
CA SER A 73 3.12 6.32 -4.62
C SER A 73 4.12 6.81 -5.68
N GLU A 74 4.03 6.31 -6.91
CA GLU A 74 4.91 6.75 -8.00
C GLU A 74 4.61 8.18 -8.46
N CYS A 75 3.35 8.62 -8.39
CA CYS A 75 2.99 10.00 -8.71
C CYS A 75 3.65 10.98 -7.73
N ILE A 76 3.66 10.69 -6.43
CA ILE A 76 4.32 11.55 -5.43
C ILE A 76 5.79 11.80 -5.81
N LYS A 77 6.49 10.74 -6.21
CA LYS A 77 7.91 10.80 -6.57
C LYS A 77 8.15 11.44 -7.94
N ARG A 78 7.31 11.14 -8.93
CA ARG A 78 7.49 11.60 -10.32
C ARG A 78 7.17 13.09 -10.48
N PHE A 79 6.18 13.59 -9.75
CA PHE A 79 5.73 14.98 -9.85
C PHE A 79 6.29 15.89 -8.76
N ASP A 80 7.16 15.37 -7.90
CA ASP A 80 7.71 16.08 -6.74
C ASP A 80 6.62 16.67 -5.83
N ILE A 81 5.54 15.90 -5.59
CA ILE A 81 4.47 16.35 -4.69
C ILE A 81 5.04 16.50 -3.28
N GLY A 82 4.68 17.60 -2.60
CA GLY A 82 5.15 17.88 -1.26
C GLY A 82 4.84 16.75 -0.29
N VAL A 83 5.75 16.43 0.62
CA VAL A 83 5.52 15.43 1.67
C VAL A 83 5.84 16.08 3.00
N VAL A 84 4.93 15.95 3.97
CA VAL A 84 5.14 16.48 5.31
C VAL A 84 5.46 15.38 6.32
N ASP A 85 6.19 15.74 7.36
CA ASP A 85 6.39 14.89 8.53
C ASP A 85 5.20 14.96 9.50
N SER A 86 5.30 14.21 10.62
CA SER A 86 4.27 14.20 11.66
C SER A 86 4.07 15.54 12.38
N LYS A 87 4.98 16.51 12.17
CA LYS A 87 4.90 17.87 12.72
C LYS A 87 4.37 18.87 11.69
N GLY A 88 4.01 18.41 10.48
CA GLY A 88 3.58 19.27 9.37
C GLY A 88 4.71 19.99 8.65
N THR A 89 5.97 19.60 8.88
CA THR A 89 7.13 20.22 8.21
C THR A 89 7.33 19.59 6.84
N LEU A 90 7.49 20.42 5.80
CA LEU A 90 7.79 19.95 4.45
C LEU A 90 9.19 19.31 4.41
N LEU A 91 9.24 18.07 3.93
CA LEU A 91 10.46 17.29 3.80
C LEU A 91 11.26 17.66 2.55
N THR A 92 12.58 17.46 2.60
CA THR A 92 13.40 17.49 1.39
C THR A 92 13.02 16.37 0.43
N SER A 93 13.37 16.49 -0.86
CA SER A 93 13.07 15.45 -1.87
C SER A 93 13.58 14.06 -1.46
N GLU A 94 14.76 13.98 -0.83
CA GLU A 94 15.33 12.70 -0.39
C GLU A 94 14.59 12.11 0.83
N GLU A 95 14.19 12.93 1.78
CA GLU A 95 13.38 12.51 2.93
C GLU A 95 11.97 12.10 2.50
N ALA A 96 11.36 12.85 1.58
CA ALA A 96 10.08 12.55 0.98
C ALA A 96 10.08 11.16 0.31
N LYS A 97 11.07 10.89 -0.55
CA LYS A 97 11.25 9.56 -1.18
C LYS A 97 11.40 8.45 -0.14
N LYS A 98 12.21 8.66 0.90
CA LYS A 98 12.40 7.68 1.98
C LYS A 98 11.09 7.41 2.72
N LYS A 99 10.33 8.45 3.07
CA LYS A 99 9.04 8.33 3.74
C LYS A 99 8.02 7.58 2.88
N VAL A 100 7.82 7.99 1.62
CA VAL A 100 6.87 7.34 0.71
C VAL A 100 7.21 5.86 0.48
N ASN A 101 8.49 5.53 0.32
CA ASN A 101 8.92 4.13 0.18
C ASN A 101 8.70 3.32 1.47
N LYS A 102 8.97 3.90 2.64
CA LYS A 102 8.71 3.27 3.93
C LYS A 102 7.21 2.99 4.11
N ASP A 103 6.38 3.98 3.82
CA ASP A 103 4.92 3.92 3.92
C ASP A 103 4.35 2.86 2.98
N LYS A 104 4.78 2.84 1.71
CA LYS A 104 4.46 1.77 0.75
C LYS A 104 4.86 0.39 1.25
N ASN A 105 6.09 0.24 1.73
CA ASN A 105 6.60 -1.04 2.22
C ASN A 105 5.83 -1.52 3.47
N LYS A 106 5.35 -0.59 4.29
CA LYS A 106 4.47 -0.89 5.41
C LYS A 106 3.15 -1.49 4.93
N LEU A 107 2.44 -0.85 3.97
CA LEU A 107 1.21 -1.41 3.41
C LEU A 107 1.43 -2.82 2.81
N ILE A 108 2.51 -3.02 2.07
CA ILE A 108 2.86 -4.33 1.51
C ILE A 108 3.08 -5.36 2.62
N THR A 109 3.80 -4.99 3.67
CA THR A 109 4.10 -5.90 4.78
C THR A 109 2.84 -6.24 5.57
N ASP A 110 2.02 -5.25 5.89
CA ASP A 110 0.76 -5.41 6.61
C ASP A 110 -0.21 -6.28 5.80
N GLY A 111 -0.30 -6.08 4.48
CA GLY A 111 -1.09 -6.91 3.57
C GLY A 111 -0.62 -8.38 3.52
N LYS A 112 0.70 -8.63 3.55
CA LYS A 112 1.25 -10.00 3.63
C LYS A 112 0.90 -10.67 4.96
N VAL A 113 1.02 -9.96 6.07
CA VAL A 113 0.65 -10.45 7.41
C VAL A 113 -0.84 -10.79 7.44
N LYS A 114 -1.70 -9.90 6.93
CA LYS A 114 -3.15 -10.13 6.83
C LYS A 114 -3.46 -11.38 6.00
N SER A 115 -2.80 -11.56 4.86
CA SER A 115 -2.97 -12.72 3.99
C SER A 115 -2.61 -14.05 4.70
N VAL A 116 -1.50 -14.09 5.45
CA VAL A 116 -1.14 -15.27 6.27
C VAL A 116 -2.19 -15.51 7.34
N MET A 117 -2.57 -14.47 8.09
CA MET A 117 -3.56 -14.57 9.16
C MET A 117 -4.91 -15.09 8.66
N ASN A 118 -5.39 -14.60 7.51
CA ASN A 118 -6.62 -15.10 6.89
C ASN A 118 -6.52 -16.59 6.54
N SER A 119 -5.38 -17.02 6.01
CA SER A 119 -5.13 -18.44 5.69
C SER A 119 -5.16 -19.31 6.95
N LEU A 120 -4.54 -18.86 8.04
CA LEU A 120 -4.54 -19.59 9.32
C LEU A 120 -5.95 -19.66 9.93
N ILE A 121 -6.69 -18.55 9.95
CA ILE A 121 -8.07 -18.52 10.46
C ILE A 121 -8.98 -19.44 9.64
N ASN A 122 -8.79 -19.49 8.32
CA ASN A 122 -9.56 -20.40 7.47
C ASN A 122 -9.21 -21.87 7.75
N LEU A 123 -7.92 -22.19 7.90
CA LEU A 123 -7.48 -23.54 8.27
C LEU A 123 -8.05 -23.99 9.62
N ALA A 124 -8.07 -23.09 10.62
CA ALA A 124 -8.63 -23.36 11.94
C ALA A 124 -10.10 -23.84 11.88
N ARG A 125 -10.86 -23.34 10.91
CA ARG A 125 -12.27 -23.71 10.71
C ARG A 125 -12.45 -25.05 9.99
N LEU A 126 -11.47 -25.47 9.20
CA LEU A 126 -11.55 -26.69 8.39
C LEU A 126 -10.88 -27.90 9.05
N ASP A 127 -9.97 -27.66 10.00
CA ASP A 127 -9.14 -28.66 10.65
C ASP A 127 -9.19 -28.48 12.17
N GLU A 128 -10.36 -28.74 12.76
CA GLU A 128 -10.65 -28.47 14.18
C GLU A 128 -9.74 -29.23 15.16
N GLU A 129 -9.18 -30.37 14.74
CA GLU A 129 -8.24 -31.17 15.54
C GLU A 129 -6.81 -30.60 15.55
N PHE A 130 -6.50 -29.62 14.70
CA PHE A 130 -5.18 -29.02 14.62
C PHE A 130 -5.04 -27.84 15.58
N GLU A 131 -4.08 -27.93 16.51
CA GLU A 131 -3.72 -26.88 17.47
C GLU A 131 -3.03 -25.66 16.82
N ILE A 132 -3.77 -24.99 15.93
CA ILE A 132 -3.31 -23.87 15.12
C ILE A 132 -3.02 -22.62 15.95
N GLU A 133 -3.57 -22.51 17.16
CA GLU A 133 -3.37 -21.40 18.09
C GLU A 133 -1.87 -21.21 18.39
N SER A 134 -1.14 -22.31 18.53
CA SER A 134 0.32 -22.29 18.76
C SER A 134 1.08 -21.67 17.59
N PHE A 135 0.63 -21.91 16.35
CA PHE A 135 1.21 -21.36 15.13
C PHE A 135 0.84 -19.89 14.95
N ILE A 136 -0.42 -19.53 15.21
CA ILE A 136 -0.87 -18.13 15.19
C ILE A 136 -0.11 -17.30 16.20
N LYS A 137 0.06 -17.81 17.43
CA LYS A 137 0.83 -17.14 18.48
C LYS A 137 2.28 -16.92 18.05
N TYR A 138 2.95 -17.98 17.59
CA TYR A 138 4.33 -17.87 17.12
C TYR A 138 4.48 -16.87 15.97
N PHE A 139 3.56 -16.87 15.00
CA PHE A 139 3.58 -15.94 13.88
C PHE A 139 3.37 -14.49 14.32
N LYS A 140 2.46 -14.21 15.26
CA LYS A 140 2.26 -12.85 15.79
C LYS A 140 3.51 -12.31 16.50
N GLU A 141 4.28 -13.18 17.13
CA GLU A 141 5.50 -12.81 17.85
C GLU A 141 6.70 -12.65 16.91
N ASN A 142 6.81 -13.47 15.85
CA ASN A 142 8.02 -13.59 15.03
C ASN A 142 7.86 -13.13 13.58
N ASN A 143 6.63 -12.88 13.10
CA ASN A 143 6.29 -12.64 11.68
C ASN A 143 6.86 -13.70 10.72
N ALA A 144 7.07 -14.92 11.21
CA ALA A 144 7.67 -16.04 10.50
C ALA A 144 7.31 -17.37 11.20
N PHE A 145 7.74 -18.48 10.61
CA PHE A 145 7.56 -19.84 11.13
C PHE A 145 8.90 -20.58 11.18
N THR A 146 9.06 -21.49 12.13
CA THR A 146 10.17 -22.47 12.07
C THR A 146 10.02 -23.40 10.86
N PRO A 147 11.11 -24.06 10.38
CA PRO A 147 11.02 -25.00 9.26
C PRO A 147 9.98 -26.12 9.46
N LYS A 148 9.87 -26.65 10.70
CA LYS A 148 8.88 -27.69 11.06
C LYS A 148 7.46 -27.14 11.04
N GLN A 149 7.25 -25.95 11.61
CA GLN A 149 5.94 -25.31 11.59
C GLN A 149 5.50 -25.03 10.15
N LEU A 150 6.38 -24.43 9.34
CA LEU A 150 6.07 -24.08 7.97
C LEU A 150 5.72 -25.32 7.12
N SER A 151 6.51 -26.38 7.22
CA SER A 151 6.23 -27.64 6.50
C SER A 151 4.87 -28.23 6.90
N THR A 152 4.56 -28.21 8.20
CA THR A 152 3.28 -28.70 8.73
C THR A 152 2.11 -27.85 8.20
N LEU A 153 2.25 -26.53 8.23
CA LEU A 153 1.22 -25.60 7.77
C LEU A 153 0.95 -25.75 6.28
N ILE A 154 2.00 -25.73 5.44
CA ILE A 154 1.83 -25.83 3.99
C ILE A 154 1.14 -27.15 3.62
N TRP A 155 1.55 -28.27 4.22
CA TRP A 155 0.88 -29.54 3.99
C TRP A 155 -0.61 -29.51 4.38
N ARG A 156 -0.95 -28.93 5.53
CA ARG A 156 -2.36 -28.81 5.97
C ARG A 156 -3.16 -27.86 5.06
N LEU A 157 -2.62 -26.70 4.70
CA LEU A 157 -3.26 -25.75 3.79
C LEU A 157 -3.56 -26.40 2.44
N GLU A 158 -2.64 -27.20 1.90
CA GLU A 158 -2.85 -27.97 0.66
C GLU A 158 -3.88 -29.08 0.83
N LYS A 159 -3.82 -29.85 1.94
CA LYS A 159 -4.79 -30.93 2.26
C LYS A 159 -6.23 -30.40 2.32
N TYR A 160 -6.45 -29.28 2.98
CA TYR A 160 -7.77 -28.66 3.15
C TYR A 160 -8.11 -27.63 2.05
N LYS A 161 -7.27 -27.50 1.03
CA LYS A 161 -7.46 -26.58 -0.11
C LYS A 161 -7.71 -25.12 0.32
N VAL A 162 -7.05 -24.69 1.38
CA VAL A 162 -7.08 -23.29 1.81
C VAL A 162 -6.26 -22.46 0.84
N GLU A 163 -6.88 -21.43 0.24
CA GLU A 163 -6.17 -20.49 -0.61
C GLU A 163 -5.08 -19.76 0.17
N HIS A 164 -3.85 -19.77 -0.36
CA HIS A 164 -2.71 -19.14 0.29
C HIS A 164 -1.63 -18.75 -0.72
N ASN A 165 -0.92 -17.67 -0.45
CA ASN A 165 0.28 -17.29 -1.21
C ASN A 165 1.54 -17.72 -0.45
N LYS A 166 2.23 -18.75 -0.97
CA LYS A 166 3.44 -19.32 -0.33
C LYS A 166 4.53 -18.27 -0.04
N SER A 167 4.67 -17.24 -0.87
CA SER A 167 5.68 -16.19 -0.68
C SER A 167 5.41 -15.30 0.54
N HIS A 168 4.20 -15.33 1.10
CA HIS A 168 3.85 -14.57 2.31
C HIS A 168 4.25 -15.31 3.60
N PHE A 169 4.45 -16.63 3.53
CA PHE A 169 4.84 -17.45 4.68
C PHE A 169 6.36 -17.47 4.80
N LYS A 170 6.89 -16.72 5.78
CA LYS A 170 8.34 -16.60 6.00
C LYS A 170 8.88 -17.68 6.91
N LEU A 171 10.13 -18.05 6.69
CA LEU A 171 10.89 -18.97 7.52
C LEU A 171 11.81 -18.18 8.46
N THR A 172 11.83 -18.54 9.74
CA THR A 172 12.84 -18.08 10.71
C THR A 172 14.13 -18.83 10.45
N ILE A 173 15.24 -18.11 10.25
CA ILE A 173 16.59 -18.68 10.13
C ILE A 173 17.16 -18.95 11.52
#